data_AF-A0A6I2WCC2-F1
#
_entry.id   AF-A0A6I2WCC2-F1
#
_cell.length_a   1.000
_cell.length_b   1.000
_cell.length_c   1.000
_cell.angle_alpha   90.00
_cell.angle_beta   90.00
_cell.angle_gamma   90.00
#
_symmetry.space_group_name_H-M   'P 1'
#
loop_
_entity.id
_entity.type
_entity.pdbx_description
1 polymer ?
#
loop_
_entity_poly.entity_id
_entity_poly.type
_entity_poly.pdbx_seq_one_letter_code
_entity_poly.pdbx_strand_id
1 'polypeptide(L)'
;MKKNMKLEIFDERRCTLGEGPTSSGLKNSHVMWIDILSYKVLWRDIHSGEIGSFDTPAEVGFALPRENSGVVLGHASGATLREIDGTENPLPSWLEAESGPLAIPVRWNDAKVAPNGELFAGTMAFDGAKDAGSLYKFSRDGKQITKILSPVSISNALDWTPDGTTFYYVDTLTMQLDKFDYADSGITNRRTLVKFDESDGMP
;
A
#
# COMPACT_ATOMS: atom_id res chain seq x y z
N MET A 1 3.07 25.41 -24.87
CA MET A 1 2.28 24.43 -25.65
C MET A 1 1.53 23.56 -24.65
N LYS A 2 0.19 23.49 -24.70
CA LYS A 2 -0.55 22.47 -23.94
C LYS A 2 -0.18 21.13 -24.56
N LYS A 3 0.49 20.24 -23.81
CA LYS A 3 0.67 18.85 -24.23
C LYS A 3 -0.73 18.27 -24.41
N ASN A 4 -1.05 17.75 -25.60
CA ASN A 4 -2.27 16.97 -25.78
C ASN A 4 -2.14 15.72 -24.91
N MET A 5 -2.91 15.66 -23.83
CA MET A 5 -3.00 14.48 -22.98
C MET A 5 -3.89 13.46 -23.70
N LYS A 6 -3.33 12.30 -24.01
CA LYS A 6 -4.07 11.16 -24.55
C LYS A 6 -4.36 10.20 -23.40
N LEU A 7 -5.62 9.87 -23.19
CA LEU A 7 -6.05 8.82 -22.28
C LEU A 7 -6.36 7.58 -23.11
N GLU A 8 -5.87 6.43 -22.67
CA GLU A 8 -6.13 5.14 -23.30
C GLU A 8 -6.35 4.07 -22.23
N ILE A 9 -7.09 3.02 -22.60
CA ILE A 9 -7.31 1.89 -21.71
C ILE A 9 -5.98 1.13 -21.59
N PHE A 10 -5.44 1.11 -20.37
CA PHE A 10 -4.19 0.39 -20.09
C PHE A 10 -4.41 -1.12 -20.01
N ASP A 11 -5.54 -1.61 -19.51
CA ASP A 11 -5.85 -3.04 -19.48
C ASP A 11 -7.38 -3.22 -19.55
N GLU A 12 -7.84 -4.20 -20.33
CA GLU A 12 -9.27 -4.47 -20.54
C GLU A 12 -9.88 -5.34 -19.42
N ARG A 13 -9.04 -5.98 -18.59
CA ARG A 13 -9.51 -6.76 -17.44
C ARG A 13 -10.10 -5.82 -16.41
N ARG A 14 -11.40 -5.96 -16.17
CA ARG A 14 -12.14 -5.14 -15.20
C ARG A 14 -11.85 -5.62 -13.78
N CYS A 15 -11.49 -4.68 -12.92
CA CYS A 15 -11.39 -4.92 -11.49
C CYS A 15 -12.70 -4.55 -10.80
N THR A 16 -13.04 -5.27 -9.73
CA THR A 16 -14.11 -4.85 -8.80
C THR A 16 -13.66 -3.64 -8.00
N LEU A 17 -12.42 -3.69 -7.49
CA LEU A 17 -11.73 -2.55 -6.87
C LEU A 17 -10.24 -2.62 -7.20
N GLY A 18 -9.85 -2.00 -8.33
CA GLY A 18 -8.48 -1.97 -8.81
C GLY A 18 -7.65 -0.92 -8.07
N GLU A 19 -6.55 -1.34 -7.44
CA GLU A 19 -5.76 -0.49 -6.53
C GLU A 19 -4.26 -0.76 -6.61
N GLY A 20 -3.48 0.10 -5.94
CA GLY A 20 -2.05 -0.12 -5.66
C GLY A 20 -1.16 -0.39 -6.89
N PRO A 21 -1.26 0.40 -7.99
CA PRO A 21 -0.39 0.21 -9.14
C PRO A 21 1.07 0.47 -8.77
N THR A 22 1.94 -0.45 -9.16
CA THR A 22 3.40 -0.36 -8.97
C THR A 22 4.12 -0.87 -10.21
N SER A 23 5.38 -0.47 -10.39
CA SER A 23 6.16 -0.85 -11.57
C SER A 23 7.55 -1.33 -11.18
N SER A 24 8.06 -2.34 -11.88
CA SER A 24 9.39 -2.91 -11.70
C SER A 24 10.01 -3.34 -13.03
N GLY A 25 11.19 -3.96 -12.97
CA GLY A 25 11.91 -4.44 -14.14
C GLY A 25 12.62 -3.34 -14.92
N LEU A 26 13.20 -3.70 -16.05
CA LEU A 26 14.01 -2.79 -16.86
C LEU A 26 13.15 -1.64 -17.37
N LYS A 27 13.52 -0.40 -17.00
CA LYS A 27 12.76 0.82 -17.32
C LYS A 27 11.31 0.80 -16.82
N ASN A 28 11.02 0.11 -15.72
CA ASN A 28 9.67 0.02 -15.12
C ASN A 28 8.65 -0.65 -16.06
N SER A 29 9.08 -1.66 -16.83
CA SER A 29 8.22 -2.28 -17.84
C SER A 29 7.13 -3.19 -17.27
N HIS A 30 7.38 -3.79 -16.11
CA HIS A 30 6.43 -4.70 -15.48
C HIS A 30 5.55 -3.92 -14.51
N VAL A 31 4.30 -3.68 -14.89
CA VAL A 31 3.31 -2.97 -14.07
C VAL A 31 2.41 -4.00 -13.40
N MET A 32 2.26 -3.89 -12.08
CA MET A 32 1.42 -4.76 -11.25
C MET A 32 0.42 -3.92 -10.47
N TRP A 33 -0.76 -4.46 -10.23
CA TRP A 33 -1.82 -3.87 -9.41
C TRP A 33 -2.65 -4.99 -8.79
N ILE A 34 -3.54 -4.63 -7.87
CA ILE A 34 -4.41 -5.59 -7.20
C ILE A 34 -5.86 -5.33 -7.57
N ASP A 35 -6.69 -6.36 -7.47
CA ASP A 35 -8.13 -6.23 -7.36
C ASP A 35 -8.54 -6.73 -5.97
N ILE A 36 -8.77 -5.80 -5.05
CA ILE A 36 -8.94 -6.07 -3.62
C ILE A 36 -10.11 -7.04 -3.41
N LEU A 37 -11.25 -6.77 -4.05
CA LEU A 37 -12.50 -7.49 -3.81
C LEU A 37 -12.67 -8.74 -4.68
N SER A 38 -11.84 -8.91 -5.72
CA SER A 38 -11.81 -10.14 -6.51
C SER A 38 -10.66 -11.09 -6.12
N TYR A 39 -9.87 -10.73 -5.09
CA TYR A 39 -8.76 -11.54 -4.55
C TYR A 39 -7.71 -11.87 -5.60
N LYS A 40 -7.25 -10.84 -6.33
CA LYS A 40 -6.30 -11.02 -7.43
C LYS A 40 -5.17 -10.01 -7.39
N VAL A 41 -4.01 -10.47 -7.80
CA VAL A 41 -2.91 -9.61 -8.25
C VAL A 41 -2.80 -9.76 -9.77
N LEU A 42 -2.76 -8.65 -10.48
CA LEU A 42 -2.69 -8.57 -11.93
C LEU A 42 -1.40 -7.88 -12.33
N TRP A 43 -0.85 -8.26 -13.47
CA TRP A 43 0.30 -7.58 -14.05
C TRP A 43 0.25 -7.54 -15.57
N ARG A 44 1.03 -6.62 -16.13
CA ARG A 44 1.26 -6.43 -17.56
C ARG A 44 2.70 -5.96 -17.79
N ASP A 45 3.41 -6.57 -18.73
CA ASP A 45 4.64 -5.99 -19.27
C ASP A 45 4.30 -5.06 -20.44
N ILE A 46 4.70 -3.79 -20.35
CA ILE A 46 4.34 -2.75 -21.32
C ILE A 46 5.17 -2.83 -22.61
N HIS A 47 6.27 -3.60 -22.64
CA HIS A 47 7.10 -3.77 -23.82
C HIS A 47 6.69 -5.01 -24.62
N SER A 48 6.55 -6.17 -23.96
CA SER A 48 6.14 -7.42 -24.61
C SER A 48 4.63 -7.52 -24.83
N GLY A 49 3.84 -6.79 -24.02
CA GLY A 49 2.39 -6.91 -23.98
C GLY A 49 1.89 -8.15 -23.23
N GLU A 50 2.79 -8.93 -22.63
CA GLU A 50 2.43 -10.08 -21.80
C GLU A 50 1.60 -9.62 -20.60
N ILE A 51 0.56 -10.39 -20.29
CA ILE A 51 -0.31 -10.15 -19.15
C ILE A 51 -0.42 -11.42 -18.32
N GLY A 52 -0.59 -11.26 -17.02
CA GLY A 52 -0.85 -12.37 -16.12
C GLY A 52 -1.55 -11.94 -14.85
N SER A 53 -1.91 -12.92 -14.04
CA SER A 53 -2.52 -12.72 -12.73
C SER A 53 -2.36 -13.97 -11.88
N PHE A 54 -2.48 -13.81 -10.56
CA PHE A 54 -2.66 -14.92 -9.64
C PHE A 54 -3.71 -14.58 -8.58
N ASP A 55 -4.35 -15.61 -8.05
CA ASP A 55 -5.35 -15.49 -6.99
C ASP A 55 -4.69 -15.39 -5.62
N THR A 56 -5.34 -14.66 -4.71
CA THR A 56 -5.02 -14.59 -3.29
C THR A 56 -6.10 -15.30 -2.49
N PRO A 57 -5.79 -15.82 -1.28
CA PRO A 57 -6.77 -16.54 -0.47
C PRO A 57 -7.86 -15.64 0.16
N ALA A 58 -7.65 -14.33 0.16
CA ALA A 58 -8.55 -13.31 0.72
C ALA A 58 -8.30 -11.94 0.06
N GLU A 59 -8.98 -10.89 0.53
CA GLU A 59 -8.70 -9.50 0.15
C GLU A 59 -7.20 -9.21 0.28
N VAL A 60 -6.62 -8.66 -0.78
CA VAL A 60 -5.23 -8.19 -0.81
C VAL A 60 -5.25 -6.67 -0.87
N GLY A 61 -4.67 -6.01 0.13
CA GLY A 61 -4.59 -4.55 0.21
C GLY A 61 -3.37 -3.97 -0.50
N PHE A 62 -2.29 -4.75 -0.65
CA PHE A 62 -1.13 -4.32 -1.43
C PHE A 62 -0.37 -5.50 -2.02
N ALA A 63 0.31 -5.26 -3.13
CA ALA A 63 1.29 -6.15 -3.73
C ALA A 63 2.49 -5.33 -4.18
N LEU A 64 3.68 -5.64 -3.67
CA LEU A 64 4.90 -4.86 -3.95
C LEU A 64 6.06 -5.78 -4.36
N PRO A 65 6.74 -5.51 -5.49
CA PRO A 65 7.86 -6.34 -5.94
C PRO A 65 9.04 -6.23 -4.99
N ARG A 66 9.76 -7.34 -4.79
CA ARG A 66 11.00 -7.36 -3.98
C ARG A 66 12.24 -7.32 -4.88
N GLU A 67 13.30 -6.67 -4.39
CA GLU A 67 14.60 -6.59 -5.09
C GLU A 67 15.17 -7.97 -5.42
N ASN A 68 15.04 -8.93 -4.49
CA ASN A 68 15.61 -10.28 -4.60
C ASN A 68 14.63 -11.32 -5.18
N SER A 69 13.65 -10.90 -5.99
CA SER A 69 12.55 -11.69 -6.58
C SER A 69 11.29 -11.84 -5.72
N GLY A 70 10.17 -12.19 -6.34
CA GLY A 70 8.88 -12.37 -5.67
C GLY A 70 8.22 -11.06 -5.25
N VAL A 71 7.19 -11.17 -4.41
CA VAL A 71 6.26 -10.09 -4.07
C VAL A 71 5.98 -10.09 -2.56
N VAL A 72 5.91 -8.92 -1.94
CA VAL A 72 5.30 -8.77 -0.61
C VAL A 72 3.81 -8.53 -0.79
N LEU A 73 2.99 -9.33 -0.11
CA LEU A 73 1.54 -9.23 -0.14
C LEU A 73 0.99 -8.85 1.22
N GLY A 74 -0.04 -8.01 1.23
CA GLY A 74 -0.82 -7.69 2.41
C GLY A 74 -2.21 -8.29 2.32
N HIS A 75 -2.38 -9.54 2.76
CA HIS A 75 -3.70 -10.17 2.85
C HIS A 75 -4.46 -9.67 4.07
N ALA A 76 -5.79 -9.71 4.02
CA ALA A 76 -6.65 -9.50 5.19
C ALA A 76 -6.23 -10.31 6.43
N SER A 77 -5.63 -11.49 6.24
CA SER A 77 -5.16 -12.38 7.32
C SER A 77 -3.72 -12.12 7.80
N GLY A 78 -2.97 -11.22 7.14
CA GLY A 78 -1.56 -10.97 7.45
C GLY A 78 -0.72 -10.68 6.21
N ALA A 79 0.51 -10.19 6.44
CA ALA A 79 1.46 -9.95 5.35
C ALA A 79 2.31 -11.20 5.06
N THR A 80 2.66 -11.42 3.80
CA THR A 80 3.47 -12.56 3.36
C THR A 80 4.51 -12.16 2.32
N LEU A 81 5.54 -12.98 2.22
CA LEU A 81 6.57 -13.00 1.19
C LEU A 81 6.25 -14.11 0.20
N ARG A 82 5.74 -13.75 -0.98
CA ARG A 82 5.42 -14.66 -2.07
C ARG A 82 6.61 -14.86 -3.00
N GLU A 83 7.05 -16.09 -3.15
CA GLU A 83 8.11 -16.51 -4.07
C GLU A 83 7.57 -16.71 -5.50
N ILE A 84 8.47 -16.82 -6.49
CA ILE A 84 8.09 -16.99 -7.91
C ILE A 84 7.30 -18.28 -8.15
N ASP A 85 7.61 -19.34 -7.41
CA ASP A 85 6.89 -20.63 -7.49
C ASP A 85 5.51 -20.58 -6.82
N GLY A 86 5.19 -19.46 -6.16
CA GLY A 86 3.95 -19.23 -5.46
C GLY A 86 3.92 -19.71 -4.02
N THR A 87 5.06 -20.12 -3.45
CA THR A 87 5.19 -20.33 -2.01
C THR A 87 5.04 -19.00 -1.27
N GLU A 88 4.34 -18.99 -0.14
CA GLU A 88 4.20 -17.79 0.70
C GLU A 88 4.76 -18.03 2.10
N ASN A 89 5.67 -17.15 2.53
CA ASN A 89 6.26 -17.16 3.86
C ASN A 89 5.67 -15.99 4.68
N PRO A 90 5.09 -16.23 5.86
CA PRO A 90 4.49 -15.17 6.65
C PRO A 90 5.52 -14.15 7.15
N LEU A 91 5.11 -12.88 7.21
CA LEU A 91 5.79 -11.81 7.94
C LEU A 91 5.24 -11.70 9.37
N PRO A 92 5.93 -10.99 10.28
CA PRO A 92 5.43 -10.66 11.60
C PRO A 92 3.99 -10.16 11.61
N SER A 93 3.20 -10.66 12.55
CA SER A 93 1.79 -10.27 12.68
C SER A 93 1.67 -8.87 13.26
N TRP A 94 0.61 -8.12 12.92
CA TRP A 94 0.27 -6.89 13.65
C TRP A 94 0.12 -7.13 15.15
N LEU A 95 -0.23 -8.34 15.59
CA LEU A 95 -0.30 -8.71 17.01
C LEU A 95 1.03 -8.52 17.74
N GLU A 96 2.15 -8.54 17.04
CA GLU A 96 3.48 -8.24 17.60
C GLU A 96 3.69 -6.74 17.82
N ALA A 97 2.99 -5.88 17.07
CA ALA A 97 2.98 -4.43 17.24
C ALA A 97 1.83 -3.93 18.14
N GLU A 98 0.87 -4.79 18.47
CA GLU A 98 -0.26 -4.49 19.37
C GLU A 98 -0.01 -5.04 20.77
N SER A 99 -0.59 -4.39 21.79
CA SER A 99 -0.57 -4.91 23.17
C SER A 99 -1.73 -5.89 23.47
N GLY A 100 -2.37 -6.44 22.44
CA GLY A 100 -3.54 -7.30 22.56
C GLY A 100 -4.33 -7.43 21.25
N PRO A 101 -5.44 -8.19 21.25
CA PRO A 101 -6.31 -8.30 20.07
C PRO A 101 -6.94 -6.94 19.74
N LEU A 102 -7.11 -6.67 18.45
CA LEU A 102 -7.85 -5.51 17.98
C LEU A 102 -9.34 -5.65 18.32
N ALA A 103 -9.96 -4.58 18.80
CA ALA A 103 -11.38 -4.57 19.13
C ALA A 103 -12.28 -4.66 17.89
N ILE A 104 -11.80 -4.15 16.76
CA ILE A 104 -12.50 -4.15 15.47
C ILE A 104 -11.61 -4.88 14.46
N PRO A 105 -12.14 -5.84 13.68
CA PRO A 105 -11.40 -6.48 12.60
C PRO A 105 -10.95 -5.47 11.55
N VAL A 106 -9.67 -5.51 11.19
CA VAL A 106 -9.06 -4.65 10.16
C VAL A 106 -8.45 -5.48 9.05
N ARG A 107 -8.21 -4.85 7.90
CA ARG A 107 -7.41 -5.37 6.79
C ARG A 107 -6.34 -4.37 6.39
N TRP A 108 -5.28 -4.84 5.73
CA TRP A 108 -4.38 -3.96 4.99
C TRP A 108 -5.14 -3.22 3.89
N ASN A 109 -4.76 -1.97 3.62
CA ASN A 109 -5.39 -1.15 2.59
C ASN A 109 -4.42 -0.57 1.57
N ASP A 110 -3.41 0.20 1.99
CA ASP A 110 -2.36 0.68 1.10
C ASP A 110 -0.99 0.53 1.76
N ALA A 111 0.04 0.41 0.94
CA ALA A 111 1.41 0.29 1.39
C ALA A 111 2.41 0.81 0.37
N LYS A 112 3.55 1.31 0.86
CA LYS A 112 4.68 1.70 0.01
C LYS A 112 6.01 1.47 0.73
N VAL A 113 7.04 1.16 -0.05
CA VAL A 113 8.40 1.02 0.44
C VAL A 113 9.04 2.40 0.53
N ALA A 114 9.53 2.75 1.71
CA ALA A 114 10.26 3.98 1.96
C ALA A 114 11.64 3.96 1.28
N PRO A 115 12.29 5.12 1.04
CA PRO A 115 13.59 5.19 0.38
C PRO A 115 14.70 4.35 1.02
N ASN A 116 14.61 4.07 2.34
CA ASN A 116 15.56 3.25 3.07
C ASN A 116 15.26 1.73 3.01
N GLY A 117 14.18 1.33 2.32
CA GLY A 117 13.75 -0.07 2.16
C GLY A 117 12.80 -0.59 3.25
N GLU A 118 12.38 0.24 4.20
CA GLU A 118 11.32 -0.13 5.14
C GLU A 118 9.95 -0.13 4.45
N LEU A 119 9.08 -1.08 4.80
CA LEU A 119 7.72 -1.14 4.25
C LEU A 119 6.77 -0.42 5.19
N PHE A 120 6.11 0.62 4.71
CA PHE A 120 5.00 1.27 5.40
C PHE A 120 3.71 0.68 4.88
N ALA A 121 2.88 0.14 5.77
CA ALA A 121 1.62 -0.49 5.40
C ALA A 121 0.56 -0.10 6.41
N GLY A 122 -0.61 0.30 5.93
CA GLY A 122 -1.68 0.79 6.78
C GLY A 122 -2.96 -0.01 6.65
N THR A 123 -3.77 0.07 7.70
CA THR A 123 -4.99 -0.69 7.83
C THR A 123 -6.24 0.17 7.84
N MET A 124 -7.38 -0.47 7.60
CA MET A 124 -8.72 0.07 7.80
C MET A 124 -9.63 -1.01 8.38
N ALA A 125 -10.69 -0.62 9.07
CA ALA A 125 -11.69 -1.57 9.53
C ALA A 125 -12.51 -2.17 8.39
N PHE A 126 -12.86 -3.45 8.52
CA PHE A 126 -13.69 -4.15 7.54
C PHE A 126 -15.09 -3.55 7.39
N ASP A 127 -15.66 -3.06 8.48
CA ASP A 127 -16.99 -2.44 8.54
C ASP A 127 -16.95 -0.93 8.21
N GLY A 128 -15.77 -0.39 7.87
CA GLY A 128 -15.58 1.03 7.62
C GLY A 128 -15.62 1.90 8.88
N ALA A 129 -15.50 1.31 10.08
CA ALA A 129 -15.43 2.05 11.32
C ALA A 129 -14.28 3.07 11.30
N LYS A 130 -14.60 4.30 11.70
CA LYS A 130 -13.64 5.39 11.83
C LYS A 130 -12.64 5.07 12.96
N ASP A 131 -11.40 5.51 12.78
CA ASP A 131 -10.35 5.51 13.81
C ASP A 131 -9.94 4.13 14.36
N ALA A 132 -10.28 3.06 13.65
CA ALA A 132 -9.99 1.67 14.02
C ALA A 132 -8.70 1.11 13.40
N GLY A 133 -8.19 1.74 12.35
CA GLY A 133 -6.96 1.38 11.67
C GLY A 133 -5.71 1.98 12.32
N SER A 134 -4.56 1.63 11.76
CA SER A 134 -3.25 2.15 12.13
C SER A 134 -2.30 2.09 10.95
N LEU A 135 -1.24 2.90 11.00
CA LEU A 135 -0.10 2.78 10.08
C LEU A 135 1.03 2.02 10.78
N TYR A 136 1.59 1.03 10.09
CA TYR A 136 2.67 0.19 10.57
C TYR A 136 3.89 0.34 9.68
N LYS A 137 5.04 0.00 10.24
CA LYS A 137 6.33 -0.06 9.57
C LYS A 137 6.95 -1.44 9.79
N PHE A 138 7.28 -2.13 8.70
CA PHE A 138 8.14 -3.30 8.76
C PHE A 138 9.60 -2.89 8.55
N SER A 139 10.51 -3.48 9.32
CA SER A 139 11.94 -3.33 9.10
C SER A 139 12.33 -3.82 7.70
N ARG A 140 13.44 -3.30 7.16
CA ARG A 140 13.94 -3.68 5.82
C ARG A 140 14.15 -5.19 5.64
N ASP A 141 14.50 -5.90 6.71
CA ASP A 141 14.67 -7.36 6.70
C ASP A 141 13.37 -8.14 6.95
N GLY A 142 12.25 -7.43 7.14
CA GLY A 142 10.92 -8.00 7.37
C GLY A 142 10.76 -8.67 8.74
N LYS A 143 11.70 -8.53 9.67
CA LYS A 143 11.68 -9.26 10.95
C LYS A 143 10.98 -8.54 12.09
N GLN A 144 10.73 -7.24 11.94
CA GLN A 144 10.07 -6.44 12.97
C GLN A 144 8.96 -5.65 12.33
N ILE A 145 7.85 -5.51 13.07
CA ILE A 145 6.76 -4.62 12.76
C ILE A 145 6.56 -3.65 13.93
N THR A 146 6.31 -2.37 13.62
CA THR A 146 6.07 -1.34 14.62
C THR A 146 4.88 -0.51 14.20
N LYS A 147 3.95 -0.25 15.12
CA LYS A 147 2.88 0.74 14.92
C LYS A 147 3.48 2.14 15.00
N ILE A 148 3.26 2.97 13.99
CA ILE A 148 3.85 4.31 13.89
C ILE A 148 2.80 5.44 13.85
N LEU A 149 1.53 5.13 13.55
CA LEU A 149 0.44 6.10 13.62
C LEU A 149 -0.86 5.42 14.04
N SER A 150 -1.57 6.04 14.98
CA SER A 150 -2.90 5.66 15.43
C SER A 150 -3.56 6.86 16.14
N PRO A 151 -4.89 7.01 16.06
CA PRO A 151 -5.80 6.23 15.20
C PRO A 151 -5.67 6.62 13.71
N VAL A 152 -6.14 5.72 12.84
CA VAL A 152 -6.32 5.93 11.39
C VAL A 152 -7.70 5.41 11.00
N SER A 153 -8.42 6.09 10.10
CA SER A 153 -9.70 5.60 9.60
C SER A 153 -9.55 4.69 8.38
N ILE A 154 -9.07 5.24 7.26
CA ILE A 154 -8.81 4.52 6.02
C ILE A 154 -7.41 4.90 5.57
N SER A 155 -6.44 4.04 5.85
CA SER A 155 -5.05 4.30 5.46
C SER A 155 -4.86 4.23 3.95
N ASN A 156 -4.41 5.32 3.35
CA ASN A 156 -4.27 5.45 1.91
C ASN A 156 -3.01 6.26 1.55
N ALA A 157 -2.74 6.37 0.26
CA ALA A 157 -1.72 7.19 -0.40
C ALA A 157 -0.51 7.58 0.48
N LEU A 158 0.56 6.82 0.33
CA LEU A 158 1.85 7.04 0.99
C LEU A 158 2.87 7.54 -0.03
N ASP A 159 3.68 8.55 0.26
CA ASP A 159 4.84 8.87 -0.57
C ASP A 159 5.91 9.67 0.16
N TRP A 160 7.09 9.81 -0.45
CA TRP A 160 8.20 10.58 0.09
C TRP A 160 8.69 11.62 -0.90
N THR A 161 9.28 12.70 -0.38
CA THR A 161 10.08 13.57 -1.23
C THR A 161 11.28 12.83 -1.81
N PRO A 162 11.79 13.22 -2.99
CA PRO A 162 12.97 12.59 -3.59
C PRO A 162 14.23 12.64 -2.73
N ASP A 163 14.35 13.62 -1.83
CA ASP A 163 15.45 13.72 -0.87
C ASP A 163 15.25 12.85 0.38
N GLY A 164 14.10 12.18 0.51
CA GLY A 164 13.78 11.28 1.62
C GLY A 164 13.62 11.99 2.97
N THR A 165 13.28 13.28 3.01
CA THR A 165 13.16 14.04 4.27
C THR A 165 11.72 14.32 4.68
N THR A 166 10.76 14.20 3.76
CA THR A 166 9.34 14.42 4.02
C THR A 166 8.55 13.17 3.64
N PHE A 167 7.65 12.75 4.53
CA PHE A 167 6.66 11.71 4.26
C PHE A 167 5.28 12.34 4.09
N TYR A 168 4.56 11.93 3.04
CA TYR A 168 3.20 12.33 2.73
C TYR A 168 2.24 11.17 2.98
N TYR A 169 1.07 11.48 3.54
CA TYR A 169 0.12 10.47 3.95
C TYR A 169 -1.31 10.97 3.85
N VAL A 170 -2.22 10.08 3.48
CA VAL A 170 -3.66 10.31 3.49
C VAL A 170 -4.34 9.33 4.44
N ASP A 171 -5.13 9.85 5.36
CA ASP A 171 -6.22 9.11 5.98
C ASP A 171 -7.52 9.62 5.34
N THR A 172 -8.14 8.82 4.47
CA THR A 172 -9.20 9.29 3.56
C THR A 172 -10.33 10.02 4.28
N LEU A 173 -10.77 9.53 5.45
CA LEU A 173 -11.88 10.15 6.21
C LEU A 173 -11.49 11.44 6.94
N THR A 174 -10.23 11.86 6.87
CA THR A 174 -9.78 13.18 7.34
C THR A 174 -9.87 14.25 6.25
N MET A 175 -10.10 13.85 4.99
CA MET A 175 -10.15 14.73 3.81
C MET A 175 -8.90 15.62 3.69
N GLN A 176 -7.73 15.06 4.02
CA GLN A 176 -6.48 15.79 4.13
C GLN A 176 -5.32 14.98 3.55
N LEU A 177 -4.43 15.69 2.85
CA LEU A 177 -3.07 15.26 2.61
C LEU A 177 -2.20 15.87 3.70
N ASP A 178 -1.61 15.02 4.53
CA ASP A 178 -0.67 15.43 5.56
C ASP A 178 0.77 15.24 5.10
N LYS A 179 1.68 16.01 5.73
CA LYS A 179 3.12 15.81 5.66
C LYS A 179 3.75 15.70 7.03
N PHE A 180 4.81 14.90 7.11
CA PHE A 180 5.61 14.61 8.30
C PHE A 180 7.08 14.88 7.99
N ASP A 181 7.85 15.29 9.00
CA ASP A 181 9.30 15.17 8.92
C ASP A 181 9.65 13.67 9.01
N TYR A 182 10.48 13.18 8.09
CA TYR A 182 10.90 11.79 8.00
C TYR A 182 12.41 11.67 8.18
N ALA A 183 12.82 10.82 9.12
CA ALA A 183 14.20 10.51 9.42
C ALA A 183 14.28 9.06 9.96
N ASP A 184 15.48 8.57 10.24
CA ASP A 184 15.69 7.21 10.79
C ASP A 184 14.90 6.95 12.09
N SER A 185 14.64 8.00 12.88
CA SER A 185 13.81 7.93 14.09
C SER A 185 12.32 7.70 13.82
N GLY A 186 11.88 7.75 12.57
CA GLY A 186 10.49 7.63 12.14
C GLY A 186 9.89 8.94 11.65
N ILE A 187 8.56 9.06 11.76
CA ILE A 187 7.78 10.21 11.30
C ILE A 187 7.44 11.13 12.47
N THR A 188 7.59 12.45 12.29
CA THR A 188 7.28 13.46 13.32
C THR A 188 6.62 14.70 12.71
N ASN A 189 6.16 15.62 13.55
CA ASN A 189 5.64 16.94 13.14
C ASN A 189 4.57 16.87 12.03
N ARG A 190 3.49 16.10 12.27
CA ARG A 190 2.33 16.04 11.35
C ARG A 190 1.76 17.42 11.09
N ARG A 191 1.63 17.79 9.81
CA ARG A 191 1.06 19.07 9.36
C ARG A 191 0.20 18.84 8.12
N THR A 192 -1.00 19.42 8.10
CA THR A 192 -1.84 19.43 6.90
C THR A 192 -1.16 20.21 5.78
N LEU A 193 -1.02 19.57 4.61
CA LEU A 193 -0.53 20.19 3.39
C LEU A 193 -1.68 20.65 2.51
N VAL A 194 -2.69 19.79 2.33
CA VAL A 194 -3.89 20.07 1.52
C VAL A 194 -5.12 19.60 2.29
N LYS A 195 -6.21 20.38 2.19
CA LYS A 195 -7.55 19.96 2.59
C LYS A 195 -8.39 19.79 1.32
N PHE A 196 -9.15 18.71 1.25
CA PHE A 196 -10.05 18.40 0.15
C PHE A 196 -11.48 18.74 0.55
N ASP A 197 -12.26 19.24 -0.41
CA ASP A 197 -13.70 19.43 -0.25
C ASP A 197 -14.44 18.18 -0.72
N GLU A 198 -15.69 17.97 -0.29
CA GLU A 198 -16.49 16.81 -0.71
C GLU A 198 -16.63 16.71 -2.25
N SER A 199 -16.59 17.85 -2.95
CA SER A 199 -16.65 17.91 -4.42
C SER A 199 -15.41 17.35 -5.13
N ASP A 200 -14.28 17.23 -4.43
CA ASP A 200 -13.05 16.64 -4.97
C ASP A 200 -13.09 15.10 -4.94
N GLY A 201 -14.09 14.53 -4.25
CA GLY A 201 -14.14 13.11 -3.94
C GLY A 201 -13.31 12.76 -2.70
N MET A 202 -13.19 11.47 -2.43
CA MET A 202 -12.41 10.97 -1.30
C MET A 202 -10.96 10.73 -1.73
N PRO A 203 -9.97 11.32 -1.03
CA PRO A 203 -8.56 11.17 -1.36
C PRO A 203 -7.98 9.81 -0.95
#